data_AF-A0A7J6UTB0-F1
#
_entry.id   AF-A0A7J6UTB0-F1
#
_cell.length_a   1.000
_cell.length_b   1.000
_cell.length_c   1.000
_cell.angle_alpha   90.00
_cell.angle_beta   90.00
_cell.angle_gamma   90.00
#
_symmetry.space_group_name_H-M   'P 1'
#
loop_
_entity.id
_entity.type
_entity.pdbx_description
1 polymer ?
#
loop_
_entity_poly.entity_id
_entity_poly.type
_entity_poly.pdbx_seq_one_letter_code
_entity_poly.pdbx_strand_id
1 'polypeptide(L)'
;MDDSDNITRFLILAREPVIPNTDRAFKTSIVFTLEEGPGVLFKALAVFALRGINLTKIESRPQRKRPLRVVDESDSGSAKYFDYLFYIDFEASMAEPRAQYALRHLQEFATFLRILGCYPMDTIP
;
A
#
# COMPACT_ATOMS: atom_id res chain seq x y z
N MET A 1 -7.11 -20.66 -27.75
CA MET A 1 -8.17 -20.30 -26.80
C MET A 1 -7.93 -18.84 -26.49
N ASP A 2 -8.88 -17.97 -26.82
CA ASP A 2 -8.78 -16.54 -26.56
C ASP A 2 -9.42 -16.31 -25.19
N ASP A 3 -8.61 -16.02 -24.17
CA ASP A 3 -9.09 -15.77 -22.81
C ASP A 3 -9.68 -14.36 -22.77
N SER A 4 -11.01 -14.28 -22.84
CA SER A 4 -11.79 -13.03 -22.80
C SER A 4 -11.71 -12.27 -21.47
N ASP A 5 -11.02 -12.82 -20.46
CA ASP A 5 -10.84 -12.26 -19.11
C ASP A 5 -9.47 -11.60 -18.88
N ASN A 6 -8.69 -11.37 -19.95
CA ASN A 6 -7.42 -10.67 -19.84
C ASN A 6 -7.60 -9.18 -19.54
N ILE A 7 -7.60 -8.84 -18.25
CA ILE A 7 -7.69 -7.45 -17.77
C ILE A 7 -6.30 -6.98 -17.35
N THR A 8 -5.78 -5.98 -18.04
CA THR A 8 -4.55 -5.27 -17.63
C THR A 8 -4.93 -4.02 -16.84
N ARG A 9 -4.50 -3.94 -15.57
CA ARG A 9 -4.68 -2.75 -14.73
C ARG A 9 -3.47 -1.83 -14.88
N PHE A 10 -3.72 -0.57 -15.26
CA PHE A 10 -2.71 0.48 -15.34
C PHE A 10 -2.82 1.41 -14.13
N LEU A 11 -1.68 1.90 -13.61
CA LEU A 11 -1.63 2.93 -12.57
C LEU A 11 -1.14 4.24 -13.19
N ILE A 12 -1.93 5.31 -13.08
CA ILE A 12 -1.53 6.65 -13.49
C ILE A 12 -0.87 7.33 -12.28
N LEU A 13 0.37 7.81 -12.47
CA LEU A 13 1.14 8.47 -11.43
C LEU A 13 1.16 9.98 -11.68
N ALA A 14 0.82 10.76 -10.66
CA ALA A 14 0.94 12.21 -10.66
C ALA A 14 1.89 12.65 -9.52
N ARG A 15 2.61 13.75 -9.73
CA ARG A 15 3.53 14.30 -8.72
C ARG A 15 2.78 15.01 -7.58
N GLU A 16 1.62 15.56 -7.87
CA GLU A 16 0.75 16.23 -6.90
C GLU A 16 -0.46 15.33 -6.57
N PRO A 17 -0.87 15.27 -5.29
CA PRO A 17 -2.03 14.50 -4.88
C PRO A 17 -3.30 15.11 -5.47
N VAL A 18 -4.06 14.31 -6.22
CA VAL A 18 -5.41 14.70 -6.66
C VAL A 18 -6.33 14.58 -5.45
N ILE A 19 -6.81 15.71 -4.93
CA ILE A 19 -7.85 15.73 -3.89
C ILE A 19 -9.16 15.36 -4.57
N PRO A 20 -9.76 14.22 -4.23
CA PRO A 20 -10.86 13.75 -5.04
C PRO A 20 -12.22 14.14 -4.45
N ASN A 21 -13.18 14.39 -5.33
CA ASN A 21 -14.58 14.64 -4.96
C ASN A 21 -15.22 13.39 -4.33
N THR A 22 -16.07 13.59 -3.34
CA THR A 22 -16.53 12.60 -2.35
C THR A 22 -17.47 11.50 -2.84
N ASP A 23 -17.93 11.54 -4.10
CA ASP A 23 -19.01 10.67 -4.58
C ASP A 23 -18.54 9.30 -5.10
N ARG A 24 -17.24 9.02 -5.08
CA ARG A 24 -16.67 7.75 -5.58
C ARG A 24 -16.04 6.94 -4.45
N ALA A 25 -16.04 5.61 -4.60
CA ALA A 25 -15.27 4.74 -3.72
C ALA A 25 -13.77 4.88 -4.04
N PHE A 26 -12.91 4.81 -3.02
CA PHE A 26 -11.46 5.01 -3.15
C PHE A 26 -10.68 3.76 -2.82
N LYS A 27 -9.52 3.66 -3.47
CA LYS A 27 -8.49 2.69 -3.17
C LYS A 27 -7.20 3.42 -2.81
N THR A 28 -6.52 2.92 -1.79
CA THR A 28 -5.21 3.41 -1.38
C THR A 28 -4.18 2.31 -1.56
N SER A 29 -3.08 2.64 -2.22
CA SER A 29 -1.93 1.76 -2.41
C SER A 29 -0.81 2.15 -1.44
N ILE A 30 -0.25 1.15 -0.75
CA ILE A 30 0.87 1.33 0.15
C ILE A 30 1.96 0.31 -0.13
N VAL A 31 3.18 0.67 0.28
CA VAL A 31 4.30 -0.24 0.38
C VAL A 31 4.88 -0.18 1.79
N PHE A 32 5.19 -1.32 2.37
CA PHE A 32 5.81 -1.38 3.70
C PHE A 32 6.76 -2.56 3.87
N THR A 33 7.61 -2.44 4.88
CA THR A 33 8.53 -3.48 5.36
C THR A 33 8.21 -3.80 6.80
N LEU A 34 8.39 -5.05 7.19
CA LEU A 34 8.25 -5.55 8.56
C LEU A 34 9.59 -6.11 9.03
N GLU A 35 9.77 -6.22 10.34
CA GLU A 35 10.83 -7.07 10.90
C GLU A 35 10.58 -8.55 10.57
N GLU A 36 11.64 -9.35 10.52
CA GLU A 36 11.51 -10.79 10.34
C GLU A 36 10.94 -11.45 11.60
N GLY A 37 10.01 -12.40 11.42
CA GLY A 37 9.48 -13.17 12.53
C GLY A 37 8.15 -13.86 12.20
N PRO A 38 7.78 -14.89 12.96
CA PRO A 38 6.50 -15.57 12.77
C PRO A 38 5.32 -14.62 13.08
N GLY A 39 4.30 -14.63 12.22
CA GLY A 39 3.05 -13.91 12.44
C GLY A 39 3.10 -12.38 12.22
N VAL A 40 4.24 -11.82 11.82
CA VAL A 40 4.37 -10.36 11.59
C VAL A 40 3.43 -9.86 10.50
N LEU A 41 3.29 -10.61 9.40
CA LEU A 41 2.35 -10.28 8.33
C LEU A 41 0.91 -10.34 8.82
N PHE A 42 0.55 -11.35 9.63
CA PHE A 42 -0.78 -11.44 10.20
C PHE A 42 -1.12 -10.20 11.05
N LYS A 43 -0.19 -9.75 11.91
CA LYS A 43 -0.36 -8.51 12.69
C LYS A 43 -0.57 -7.30 11.78
N ALA A 44 0.22 -7.20 10.71
CA ALA A 44 0.10 -6.14 9.72
C ALA A 44 -1.26 -6.12 9.01
N LEU A 45 -1.77 -7.28 8.60
CA LEU A 45 -3.08 -7.35 7.94
C LEU A 45 -4.24 -7.14 8.91
N ALA A 46 -4.08 -7.54 10.17
CA ALA A 46 -5.09 -7.38 11.20
C ALA A 46 -5.49 -5.92 11.43
N VAL A 47 -4.58 -4.95 11.23
CA VAL A 47 -4.92 -3.53 11.41
C VAL A 47 -6.02 -3.06 10.47
N PHE A 48 -6.10 -3.63 9.26
CA PHE A 48 -7.15 -3.36 8.28
C PHE A 48 -8.41 -4.17 8.58
N ALA A 49 -8.24 -5.48 8.83
CA ALA A 49 -9.36 -6.39 9.10
C ALA A 49 -10.19 -5.97 10.32
N LEU A 50 -9.54 -5.57 11.43
CA LEU A 50 -10.20 -5.12 12.65
C LEU A 50 -10.97 -3.79 12.47
N ARG A 51 -10.78 -3.09 11.35
CA ARG A 51 -11.45 -1.84 11.00
C ARG A 51 -12.42 -1.99 9.83
N GLY A 52 -12.69 -3.24 9.40
CA GLY A 52 -13.56 -3.53 8.27
C GLY A 52 -13.05 -2.93 6.95
N ILE A 53 -11.72 -2.82 6.78
CA ILE A 53 -11.10 -2.33 5.54
C ILE A 53 -10.76 -3.55 4.69
N ASN A 54 -11.35 -3.60 3.49
CA ASN A 54 -11.11 -4.67 2.54
C ASN A 54 -9.77 -4.49 1.84
N LEU A 55 -9.05 -5.59 1.62
CA LEU A 55 -7.81 -5.61 0.84
C LEU A 55 -8.13 -6.17 -0.54
N THR A 56 -7.74 -5.43 -1.58
CA THR A 56 -7.94 -5.83 -2.98
C THR A 56 -6.68 -6.37 -3.63
N LYS A 57 -5.53 -6.17 -2.99
CA LYS A 57 -4.24 -6.66 -3.44
C LYS A 57 -3.32 -6.88 -2.24
N ILE A 58 -2.59 -7.99 -2.28
CA ILE A 58 -1.44 -8.23 -1.42
C ILE A 58 -0.36 -8.95 -2.23
N GLU A 59 0.80 -8.33 -2.35
CA GLU A 59 1.96 -8.93 -3.00
C GLU A 59 3.19 -8.80 -2.12
N SER A 60 3.86 -9.92 -1.87
CA SER A 60 5.18 -9.94 -1.25
C SER A 60 6.27 -10.02 -2.32
N ARG A 61 7.26 -9.13 -2.27
CA ARG A 61 8.42 -9.16 -3.16
C ARG A 61 9.70 -9.36 -2.33
N PRO A 62 10.32 -10.56 -2.38
CA PRO A 62 11.63 -10.77 -1.75
C PRO A 62 12.70 -9.96 -2.50
N GLN A 63 13.49 -9.19 -1.77
CA GLN A 63 14.53 -8.30 -2.31
C GLN A 63 15.95 -8.71 -1.89
N ARG A 64 16.11 -9.96 -1.40
CA ARG A 64 17.35 -10.53 -0.85
C ARG A 64 18.62 -10.39 -1.70
N LYS A 65 18.52 -10.23 -3.02
CA LYS A 65 19.69 -10.12 -3.93
C LYS A 65 20.02 -8.69 -4.37
N ARG A 66 19.09 -7.75 -4.23
CA ARG A 66 19.21 -6.35 -4.69
C ARG A 66 18.30 -5.48 -3.84
N PRO A 67 18.67 -5.16 -2.59
CA PRO A 67 17.80 -4.40 -1.72
C PRO A 67 17.46 -3.05 -2.35
N LEU A 68 16.17 -2.70 -2.37
CA LEU A 68 15.68 -1.46 -2.98
C LEU A 68 16.23 -0.26 -2.22
N ARG A 69 16.87 0.66 -2.96
CA ARG A 69 17.31 1.96 -2.46
C ARG A 69 16.08 2.86 -2.34
N VAL A 70 15.54 2.98 -1.13
CA VAL A 70 14.55 4.03 -0.86
C VAL A 70 15.31 5.29 -0.44
N VAL A 71 15.18 6.34 -1.25
CA VAL A 71 15.63 7.69 -0.90
C VAL A 71 14.43 8.36 -0.25
N ASP A 72 14.56 8.74 1.01
CA ASP A 72 13.55 9.56 1.68
C ASP A 72 13.50 10.92 0.97
N GLU A 73 12.33 11.52 0.84
CA GLU A 73 12.19 12.84 0.18
C GLU A 73 12.83 13.97 0.99
N SER A 74 13.24 13.69 2.24
CA SER A 74 14.16 14.51 3.00
C SER A 74 15.59 14.31 2.49
N ASP A 75 16.21 15.39 1.99
CA ASP A 75 17.56 15.52 1.39
C ASP A 75 18.77 14.85 2.11
N SER A 76 18.59 14.11 3.21
CA SER A 76 19.66 13.28 3.78
C SER A 76 19.74 11.96 2.99
N GLY A 77 20.60 11.89 1.98
CA GLY A 77 20.76 10.78 1.03
C GLY A 77 21.14 9.37 1.57
N SER A 78 20.68 8.99 2.76
CA SER A 78 20.84 7.67 3.35
C SER A 78 19.89 6.68 2.68
N ALA A 79 20.45 5.85 1.80
CA ALA A 79 19.74 4.72 1.21
C ALA A 79 19.34 3.73 2.32
N LYS A 80 18.04 3.48 2.49
CA LYS A 80 17.57 2.32 3.27
C LYS A 80 17.45 1.12 2.35
N TYR A 81 17.89 -0.04 2.85
CA TYR A 81 17.88 -1.33 2.19
C TYR A 81 16.89 -2.24 2.91
N PHE A 82 15.95 -2.84 2.16
CA PHE A 82 14.92 -3.71 2.71
C PHE A 82 14.95 -5.07 2.03
N ASP A 83 14.94 -6.15 2.82
CA ASP A 83 14.98 -7.53 2.33
C ASP A 83 13.62 -8.04 1.84
N TYR A 84 12.53 -7.42 2.30
CA TYR A 84 11.16 -7.78 1.96
C TYR A 84 10.27 -6.55 1.86
N LEU A 85 9.49 -6.45 0.77
CA LEU A 85 8.45 -5.44 0.64
C LEU A 85 7.08 -6.09 0.45
N PHE A 86 6.09 -5.49 1.08
CA PHE A 86 4.69 -5.80 0.89
C PHE A 86 4.01 -4.64 0.17
N TYR A 87 3.36 -4.95 -0.95
CA TYR A 87 2.49 -4.03 -1.67
C TYR A 87 1.05 -4.40 -1.35
N ILE A 88 0.27 -3.44 -0.85
CA ILE A 88 -1.14 -3.64 -0.54
C ILE A 88 -1.97 -2.54 -1.18
N ASP A 89 -3.10 -2.95 -1.74
CA ASP A 89 -4.18 -2.04 -2.09
C ASP A 89 -5.38 -2.31 -1.19
N PHE A 90 -5.96 -1.26 -0.61
CA PHE A 90 -7.12 -1.37 0.27
C PHE A 90 -8.23 -0.36 -0.06
N GLU A 91 -9.47 -0.72 0.25
CA GLU A 91 -10.68 0.05 -0.06
C GLU A 91 -11.00 1.05 1.04
N ALA A 92 -10.25 2.15 1.06
CA ALA A 92 -10.58 3.34 1.82
C ALA A 92 -9.82 4.54 1.26
N SER A 93 -10.40 5.73 1.41
CA SER A 93 -9.75 7.01 1.16
C SER A 93 -8.83 7.40 2.32
N MET A 94 -7.74 8.09 2.01
CA MET A 94 -6.87 8.72 3.01
C MET A 94 -7.57 9.80 3.85
N ALA A 95 -8.73 10.30 3.40
CA ALA A 95 -9.58 11.21 4.17
C ALA A 95 -10.42 10.50 5.25
N GLU A 96 -10.55 9.17 5.19
CA GLU A 96 -11.36 8.42 6.16
C GLU A 96 -10.58 8.15 7.45
N PRO A 97 -11.16 8.42 8.65
CA PRO A 97 -10.49 8.16 9.93
C PRO A 97 -10.05 6.71 10.11
N ARG A 98 -10.85 5.73 9.64
CA ARG A 98 -10.51 4.30 9.74
C ARG A 98 -9.20 3.96 9.01
N ALA A 99 -8.97 4.57 7.84
CA ALA A 99 -7.74 4.37 7.07
C ALA A 99 -6.54 4.99 7.81
N GLN A 100 -6.70 6.23 8.29
CA GLN A 100 -5.66 6.92 9.07
C GLN A 100 -5.27 6.14 10.33
N TYR A 101 -6.25 5.60 11.06
CA TYR A 101 -5.98 4.76 12.24
C TYR A 101 -5.33 3.42 11.90
N ALA A 102 -5.68 2.82 10.75
CA ALA A 102 -5.04 1.59 10.29
C ALA A 102 -3.56 1.84 9.97
N LEU A 103 -3.26 2.90 9.23
CA LEU A 103 -1.89 3.26 8.85
C LEU A 103 -1.04 3.68 10.06
N ARG A 104 -1.61 4.45 11.00
CA ARG A 104 -0.90 4.80 12.24
C ARG A 104 -0.55 3.56 13.05
N HIS A 105 -1.47 2.60 13.16
CA HIS A 105 -1.20 1.34 13.87
C HIS A 105 -0.19 0.47 13.13
N LEU A 106 -0.22 0.43 11.79
CA LEU A 106 0.78 -0.24 10.98
C LEU A 106 2.19 0.36 11.19
N GLN A 107 2.31 1.68 11.33
CA GLN A 107 3.57 2.36 11.60
C GLN A 107 4.22 1.96 12.93
N GLU A 108 3.46 1.42 13.89
CA GLU A 108 4.01 1.01 15.19
C GLU A 108 4.95 -0.20 15.07
N PHE A 109 4.86 -0.99 14.00
CA PHE A 109 5.69 -2.18 13.78
C PHE A 109 6.23 -2.33 12.35
N ALA A 110 5.88 -1.42 11.44
CA ALA A 110 6.52 -1.33 10.14
C ALA A 110 7.84 -0.56 10.25
N THR A 111 8.94 -1.16 9.78
CA THR A 111 10.25 -0.49 9.72
C THR A 111 10.33 0.54 8.61
N PHE A 112 9.39 0.45 7.67
CA PHE A 112 9.17 1.39 6.58
C PHE A 112 7.72 1.31 6.14
N LEU A 113 7.10 2.46 5.90
CA LEU A 113 5.78 2.58 5.29
C LEU A 113 5.77 3.80 4.38
N ARG A 114 5.31 3.61 3.14
CA ARG A 114 5.05 4.71 2.21
C ARG A 114 3.69 4.53 1.56
N ILE A 115 2.94 5.61 1.51
CA ILE A 115 1.71 5.70 0.72
C ILE A 115 2.13 5.99 -0.72
N LEU A 116 1.69 5.14 -1.64
CA LEU A 116 1.99 5.27 -3.08
C LEU A 116 0.94 6.14 -3.79
N GLY A 117 -0.29 6.14 -3.28
CA GLY A 117 -1.37 6.98 -3.81
C GLY A 117 -2.73 6.60 -3.24
N CYS A 118 -3.68 7.53 -3.36
CA CYS A 118 -5.09 7.35 -3.07
C CYS A 118 -5.88 7.80 -4.30
N TYR A 119 -6.63 6.90 -4.91
CA TYR A 119 -7.25 7.11 -6.22
C TYR A 119 -8.67 6.53 -6.26
N PRO A 120 -9.58 7.11 -7.08
CA PRO A 120 -10.93 6.59 -7.21
C PRO A 120 -10.89 5.18 -7.80
N MET A 121 -11.78 4.30 -7.35
CA MET A 121 -11.96 2.98 -7.94
C MET A 121 -12.68 3.09 -9.27
N ASP A 122 -12.17 2.39 -10.28
CA ASP A 122 -12.92 2.18 -11.51
C ASP A 122 -14.13 1.30 -11.21
N THR A 123 -15.33 1.87 -11.33
CA THR A 123 -16.57 1.11 -11.42
C THR A 123 -16.67 0.56 -12.83
N ILE A 124 -15.96 -0.54 -13.11
CA ILE A 124 -16.19 -1.30 -14.35
C ILE A 124 -17.38 -2.24 -14.04
N PRO A 125 -18.53 -2.08 -14.72
CA PRO A 125 -19.64 -3.04 -14.61
C PRO A 125 -19.29 -4.40 -15.21
#